data_AF-A0A7C2L7E5-F1
#
_entry.id   AF-A0A7C2L7E5-F1
#
_cell.length_a   1.000
_cell.length_b   1.000
_cell.length_c   1.000
_cell.angle_alpha   90.00
_cell.angle_beta   90.00
_cell.angle_gamma   90.00
#
_symmetry.space_group_name_H-M   'P 1'
#
loop_
_entity.id
_entity.type
_entity.pdbx_description
1 polymer ?
#
loop_
_entity_poly.entity_id
_entity_poly.type
_entity_poly.pdbx_seq_one_letter_code
_entity_poly.pdbx_strand_id
1 'polypeptide(L)'
;QGAQVIAIDEIGPMELLSQSFKQAVTDALNSPKPVVATIHVRAREDPFGRSVLSRKDVALLEVNLSNRERIPGEIARLVLAYINASGEKAQ
;
A
#
# COMPACT_ATOMS: atom_id res chain seq x y z
N GLN A 1 -12.93 17.64 7.62
CA GLN A 1 -11.57 17.16 7.36
C GLN A 1 -11.67 15.77 6.74
N GLY A 2 -10.93 15.48 5.67
CA GLY A 2 -10.89 14.16 5.04
C GLY A 2 -9.63 13.39 5.45
N ALA A 3 -9.68 12.05 5.42
CA ALA A 3 -8.51 11.22 5.72
C ALA A 3 -7.35 11.52 4.75
N GLN A 4 -6.12 11.58 5.26
CA GLN A 4 -4.91 11.88 4.48
C GLN A 4 -4.16 10.63 3.99
N VAL A 5 -4.44 9.46 4.57
CA VAL A 5 -3.79 8.19 4.25
C VAL A 5 -4.86 7.13 4.06
N ILE A 6 -4.65 6.20 3.15
CA ILE A 6 -5.48 4.99 2.98
C ILE A 6 -4.72 3.80 3.55
N ALA A 7 -5.37 3.01 4.41
CA ALA A 7 -4.81 1.78 4.96
C ALA A 7 -5.59 0.56 4.44
N ILE A 8 -4.87 -0.48 4.03
CA ILE A 8 -5.44 -1.75 3.54
C ILE A 8 -4.76 -2.90 4.27
N ASP A 9 -5.52 -3.62 5.09
CA ASP A 9 -5.07 -4.83 5.78
C ASP A 9 -6.11 -5.92 5.54
N GLU A 10 -5.92 -6.92 4.68
CA GLU A 10 -4.77 -7.27 3.83
C GLU A 10 -5.18 -7.43 2.35
N ILE A 11 -4.22 -7.33 1.42
CA ILE A 11 -4.37 -7.84 0.04
C ILE A 11 -4.00 -9.33 0.02
N GLY A 12 -4.94 -10.20 0.39
CA GLY A 12 -4.72 -11.63 0.55
C GLY A 12 -5.54 -12.52 -0.41
N PRO A 13 -5.27 -13.83 -0.46
CA PRO A 13 -5.96 -14.74 -1.37
C PRO A 13 -7.48 -14.74 -1.23
N MET A 14 -8.00 -14.50 -0.02
CA MET A 14 -9.43 -14.47 0.25
C MET A 14 -10.07 -13.21 -0.33
N GLU A 15 -9.43 -12.06 -0.13
CA GLU A 15 -9.90 -10.75 -0.60
C GLU A 15 -9.83 -10.66 -2.13
N LEU A 16 -8.84 -11.31 -2.75
CA LEU A 16 -8.69 -11.39 -4.20
C LEU A 16 -9.78 -12.23 -4.90
N LEU A 17 -10.71 -12.84 -4.18
CA LEU A 17 -11.92 -13.42 -4.80
C LEU A 17 -12.98 -12.35 -5.10
N SER A 18 -12.91 -11.18 -4.46
CA SER A 18 -13.87 -10.10 -4.61
C SER A 18 -13.46 -9.10 -5.69
N GLN A 19 -14.29 -8.94 -6.74
CA GLN A 19 -14.05 -7.96 -7.80
C GLN A 19 -14.18 -6.52 -7.28
N SER A 20 -15.11 -6.25 -6.37
CA SER A 20 -15.25 -4.93 -5.77
C SER A 20 -14.04 -4.57 -4.90
N PHE A 21 -13.43 -5.55 -4.23
CA PHE A 21 -12.18 -5.34 -3.51
C PHE A 21 -11.03 -4.99 -4.46
N LYS A 22 -10.86 -5.75 -5.55
CA LYS A 22 -9.84 -5.44 -6.58
C LYS A 22 -10.00 -4.03 -7.14
N GLN A 23 -11.24 -3.60 -7.40
CA GLN A 23 -11.52 -2.25 -7.86
C GLN A 23 -11.15 -1.21 -6.80
N ALA A 24 -11.57 -1.39 -5.54
CA ALA A 24 -11.26 -0.47 -4.45
C ALA A 24 -9.75 -0.32 -4.20
N VAL A 25 -8.99 -1.43 -4.27
CA VAL A 25 -7.52 -1.40 -4.19
C VAL A 25 -6.92 -0.63 -5.36
N THR A 26 -7.44 -0.83 -6.57
CA THR A 26 -6.99 -0.12 -7.78
C THR A 26 -7.23 1.39 -7.63
N ASP A 27 -8.43 1.78 -7.19
CA ASP A 27 -8.80 3.18 -7.01
C ASP A 27 -7.96 3.83 -5.91
N ALA A 28 -7.70 3.13 -4.81
CA ALA A 28 -6.83 3.60 -3.74
C ALA A 28 -5.41 3.85 -4.25
N LEU A 29 -4.81 2.89 -4.96
CA LEU A 29 -3.45 2.97 -5.50
C LEU A 29 -3.32 4.02 -6.62
N ASN A 30 -4.41 4.40 -7.29
CA ASN A 30 -4.42 5.45 -8.31
C ASN A 30 -4.82 6.82 -7.75
N SER A 31 -5.15 6.90 -6.45
CA SER A 31 -5.50 8.15 -5.78
C SER A 31 -4.24 8.98 -5.47
N PRO A 32 -4.38 10.29 -5.23
CA PRO A 32 -3.24 11.13 -4.80
C PRO A 32 -2.87 10.92 -3.33
N LYS A 33 -3.56 10.03 -2.60
CA LYS A 33 -3.27 9.77 -1.19
C LYS A 33 -2.22 8.66 -1.07
N PRO A 34 -1.27 8.76 -0.12
CA PRO A 34 -0.40 7.64 0.19
C PRO A 34 -1.25 6.45 0.67
N VAL A 35 -0.89 5.26 0.18
CA VAL A 35 -1.50 3.99 0.55
C VAL A 35 -0.49 3.19 1.36
N VAL A 36 -0.90 2.69 2.53
CA VAL A 36 -0.16 1.69 3.29
C VAL A 36 -0.96 0.39 3.20
N ALA A 37 -0.36 -0.65 2.65
CA ALA A 37 -1.03 -1.93 2.46
C ALA A 37 -0.15 -3.10 2.90
N THR A 38 -0.75 -4.11 3.52
CA THR A 38 -0.15 -5.44 3.65
C THR A 38 -0.55 -6.30 2.45
N ILE A 39 0.37 -7.12 1.95
CA ILE A 39 0.12 -8.03 0.84
C ILE A 39 0.66 -9.41 1.18
N HIS A 40 -0.22 -10.42 1.09
CA HIS A 40 0.15 -11.77 1.48
C HIS A 40 1.18 -12.33 0.50
N VAL A 41 2.14 -13.12 0.99
CA VAL A 41 3.17 -13.75 0.13
C VAL A 41 2.60 -14.65 -0.97
N ARG A 42 1.37 -15.13 -0.80
CA ARG A 42 0.62 -15.94 -1.80
C ARG A 42 -0.16 -15.09 -2.80
N ALA A 43 -0.31 -13.78 -2.61
CA ALA A 43 -0.98 -12.90 -3.57
C ALA A 43 -0.31 -12.95 -4.96
N ARG A 44 0.99 -13.25 -5.03
CA ARG A 44 1.72 -13.50 -6.29
C ARG A 44 1.19 -14.66 -7.14
N GLU A 45 0.37 -15.53 -6.58
CA GLU A 45 -0.28 -16.63 -7.30
C GLU A 45 -1.48 -16.13 -8.13
N ASP A 46 -2.11 -15.03 -7.72
CA ASP A 46 -3.19 -14.36 -8.44
C ASP A 46 -2.63 -13.29 -9.41
N PRO A 47 -3.18 -13.15 -10.63
CA PRO A 47 -2.76 -12.12 -11.58
C PRO A 47 -2.84 -10.68 -11.04
N PHE A 48 -3.84 -10.36 -10.23
CA PHE A 48 -4.00 -9.04 -9.62
C PHE A 48 -2.93 -8.78 -8.55
N GLY A 49 -2.65 -9.77 -7.69
CA GLY A 49 -1.58 -9.61 -6.71
C GLY A 49 -0.21 -9.39 -7.37
N ARG A 50 0.06 -10.09 -8.50
CA ARG A 50 1.26 -9.82 -9.31
C ARG A 50 1.29 -8.40 -9.89
N SER A 51 0.15 -7.89 -10.37
CA SER A 51 0.12 -6.53 -10.93
C SER A 51 0.40 -5.47 -9.86
N VAL A 52 -0.15 -5.63 -8.65
CA VAL A 52 0.15 -4.76 -7.49
C VAL A 52 1.63 -4.80 -7.14
N LEU A 53 2.24 -6.00 -7.05
CA LEU A 53 3.67 -6.16 -6.75
C LEU A 53 4.60 -5.63 -7.85
N SER A 54 4.13 -5.53 -9.09
CA SER A 54 4.93 -5.05 -10.23
C SER A 54 4.92 -3.53 -10.41
N ARG A 55 4.13 -2.82 -9.59
CA ARG A 55 4.05 -1.36 -9.63
C ARG A 55 5.40 -0.73 -9.33
N LYS A 56 5.78 0.28 -10.11
CA LYS A 56 7.06 1.00 -9.95
C LYS A 56 6.96 2.19 -8.98
N ASP A 57 5.75 2.58 -8.64
CA ASP A 57 5.42 3.69 -7.76
C ASP A 57 5.13 3.24 -6.31
N VAL A 58 5.40 1.98 -5.98
CA VAL A 58 5.26 1.44 -4.62
C VAL A 58 6.62 1.09 -4.03
N ALA A 59 6.77 1.32 -2.73
CA ALA A 59 7.89 0.77 -1.95
C ALA A 59 7.45 -0.59 -1.37
N LEU A 60 8.14 -1.67 -1.75
CA LEU A 60 7.88 -3.01 -1.22
C LEU A 60 8.85 -3.30 -0.06
N LEU A 61 8.31 -3.49 1.13
CA LEU A 61 9.07 -3.81 2.33
C LEU A 61 8.77 -5.25 2.77
N GLU A 62 9.70 -6.17 2.56
CA GLU A 62 9.56 -7.55 3.02
C GLU A 62 9.80 -7.63 4.54
N VAL A 63 8.77 -8.02 5.28
CA VAL A 63 8.82 -8.14 6.75
C VAL A 63 9.30 -9.54 7.14
N ASN A 64 10.26 -9.60 8.05
CA ASN A 64 10.76 -10.82 8.68
C ASN A 64 10.99 -10.59 10.18
N LEU A 65 11.30 -11.64 10.92
CA LEU A 65 11.46 -11.57 12.38
C LEU A 65 12.53 -10.56 12.83
N SER A 66 13.59 -10.37 12.04
CA SER A 66 14.68 -9.46 12.38
C SER A 66 14.37 -7.98 12.15
N ASN A 67 13.35 -7.67 11.32
CA ASN A 67 13.02 -6.29 10.95
C ASN A 67 11.64 -5.81 11.42
N ARG A 68 10.77 -6.70 11.92
CA ARG A 68 9.38 -6.36 12.26
C ARG A 68 9.22 -5.16 13.19
N GLU A 69 10.14 -4.96 14.14
CA GLU A 69 10.07 -3.85 15.11
C GLU A 69 10.45 -2.50 14.50
N ARG A 70 11.28 -2.48 13.43
CA ARG A 70 11.71 -1.22 12.78
C ARG A 70 10.77 -0.76 11.66
N ILE A 71 10.07 -1.69 11.02
CA ILE A 71 9.23 -1.42 9.84
C ILE A 71 8.14 -0.37 10.11
N PRO A 72 7.41 -0.37 11.25
CA PRO A 72 6.40 0.66 11.51
C PRO A 72 6.96 2.09 11.48
N GLY A 73 8.15 2.30 12.05
CA GLY A 73 8.82 3.60 12.03
C GLY A 73 9.35 4.00 10.65
N GLU A 74 9.73 3.03 9.82
CA GLU A 74 10.10 3.26 8.42
C GLU A 74 8.88 3.67 7.58
N ILE A 75 7.76 2.96 7.71
CA ILE A 75 6.49 3.30 7.04
C ILE A 75 6.04 4.71 7.43
N ALA A 76 6.03 5.03 8.73
CA ALA A 76 5.63 6.36 9.21
C ALA A 76 6.48 7.48 8.59
N ARG A 77 7.81 7.28 8.48
CA ARG A 77 8.71 8.25 7.84
C ARG A 77 8.40 8.43 6.35
N LEU A 78 8.18 7.34 5.62
CA LEU A 78 7.86 7.39 4.18
C LEU A 78 6.53 8.12 3.92
N VAL A 79 5.50 7.82 4.72
CA VAL A 79 4.18 8.45 4.60
C VAL A 79 4.26 9.94 4.90
N LEU A 80 4.93 10.34 5.99
CA LEU A 80 5.09 11.75 6.34
C LEU A 80 5.88 12.52 5.26
N ALA A 81 6.95 11.92 4.73
CA ALA A 81 7.71 12.53 3.63
C ALA A 81 6.85 12.75 2.39
N TYR A 82 6.02 11.76 2.02
CA TYR A 82 5.09 11.88 0.88
C TYR A 82 4.06 13.00 1.09
N ILE A 83 3.44 13.06 2.27
CA ILE A 83 2.43 14.08 2.59
C ILE A 83 3.04 15.48 2.53
N ASN A 84 4.22 15.68 3.12
CA ASN A 84 4.88 16.98 3.14
C ASN A 84 5.29 17.44 1.73
N ALA A 85 5.87 16.55 0.91
CA ALA A 85 6.24 16.86 -0.47
C ALA A 85 5.03 17.16 -1.37
N SER A 86 3.86 16.60 -1.06
CA SER A 86 2.62 16.84 -1.79
C SER A 86 1.95 18.15 -1.38
N GLY A 87 2.13 18.58 -0.13
CA GLY A 87 1.65 19.87 0.37
C GLY A 87 2.40 21.06 -0.24
N GLU A 88 3.72 20.93 -0.46
CA GLU A 88 4.54 21.98 -1.06
C GLU A 88 4.22 22.24 -2.54
N LYS A 89 3.77 21.22 -3.29
CA LYS A 89 3.37 21.38 -4.70
C LYS A 89 2.01 22.05 -4.91
N ALA A 90 1.23 22.20 -3.84
CA ALA A 90 -0.10 22.79 -3.87
C ALA A 90 -0.12 24.27 -3.42
N GLN A 91 1.04 24.82 -3.03
CA GLN A 91 1.29 26.24 -2.76
C GLN A 91 2.05 26.87 -3.93
#